data_AF-A0A820L1N7-F1
#
_entry.id   AF-A0A820L1N7-F1
#
_cell.length_a   1.000
_cell.length_b   1.000
_cell.length_c   1.000
_cell.angle_alpha   90.00
_cell.angle_beta   90.00
_cell.angle_gamma   90.00
#
_symmetry.space_group_name_H-M   'P 1'
#
loop_
_entity.id
_entity.type
_entity.pdbx_description
1 polymer ?
#
loop_
_entity_poly.entity_id
_entity_poly.type
_entity_poly.pdbx_seq_one_letter_code
_entity_poly.pdbx_strand_id
1 'polypeptide(L)'
;KLTSSAYSSMGELLLSSHLGWILMGFIPGSFWDHCLFLVISSLIKRLCHSNYDHSWENTKLYRLLRLVGSREHHVHHIHPNKNFSDLFIFWDQLFGTFLDSNNVDGIYKYKDIKMR
;
A
#
# COMPACT_ATOMS: atom_id res chain seq x y z
N LYS A 1 -11.15 -11.11 -20.08
CA LYS A 1 -11.89 -11.83 -19.01
C LYS A 1 -11.38 -11.33 -17.68
N LEU A 2 -12.14 -10.51 -16.96
CA LEU A 2 -11.81 -10.12 -15.58
C LEU A 2 -11.91 -11.38 -14.72
N THR A 3 -10.77 -11.83 -14.19
CA THR A 3 -10.65 -13.04 -13.39
C THR A 3 -11.34 -12.84 -12.04
N SER A 4 -11.79 -13.93 -11.42
CA SER A 4 -12.45 -13.95 -10.11
C SER A 4 -11.71 -13.17 -9.02
N SER A 5 -10.40 -12.98 -9.15
CA SER A 5 -9.58 -12.14 -8.26
C SER A 5 -10.02 -10.68 -8.20
N ALA A 6 -10.50 -10.08 -9.30
CA ALA A 6 -10.94 -8.68 -9.30
C ALA A 6 -12.23 -8.49 -8.47
N TYR A 7 -13.12 -9.49 -8.45
CA TYR A 7 -14.36 -9.45 -7.67
C TYR A 7 -14.12 -9.76 -6.20
N SER A 8 -13.22 -10.69 -5.87
CA SER A 8 -12.83 -10.94 -4.47
C SER A 8 -12.12 -9.74 -3.87
N SER A 9 -11.18 -9.12 -4.60
CA SER A 9 -10.48 -7.91 -4.17
C SER A 9 -11.43 -6.72 -4.02
N MET A 10 -12.46 -6.58 -4.87
CA MET A 10 -13.45 -5.50 -4.73
C MET A 10 -14.39 -5.73 -3.53
N GLY A 11 -14.78 -6.97 -3.25
CA GLY A 11 -15.52 -7.32 -2.05
C GLY A 11 -14.73 -7.06 -0.76
N GLU A 12 -13.45 -7.42 -0.73
CA GLU A 12 -12.53 -7.10 0.37
C GLU A 12 -12.31 -5.59 0.53
N LEU A 13 -12.23 -4.84 -0.57
CA LEU A 13 -12.09 -3.38 -0.54
C LEU A 13 -13.33 -2.71 0.07
N LEU A 14 -14.53 -3.17 -0.33
CA LEU A 14 -15.79 -2.65 0.20
C LEU A 14 -15.95 -3.03 1.68
N LEU A 15 -15.69 -4.30 2.03
CA LEU A 15 -15.77 -4.78 3.41
C LEU A 15 -14.78 -4.07 4.33
N SER A 16 -13.52 -3.93 3.92
CA SER A 16 -12.49 -3.20 4.67
C SER A 16 -12.83 -1.71 4.80
N SER A 17 -13.42 -1.09 3.76
CA SER A 17 -13.85 0.30 3.84
C SER A 17 -14.97 0.50 4.87
N HIS A 18 -15.95 -0.42 4.95
CA HIS A 18 -17.08 -0.31 5.88
C HIS A 18 -16.69 -0.70 7.30
N LEU A 19 -15.86 -1.74 7.47
CA LEU A 19 -15.26 -2.07 8.77
C LEU A 19 -14.40 -0.92 9.28
N GLY A 20 -13.68 -0.22 8.40
CA GLY A 20 -12.92 0.98 8.76
C GLY A 20 -13.81 2.05 9.41
N TRP A 21 -14.96 2.37 8.82
CA TRP A 21 -15.91 3.32 9.39
C TRP A 21 -16.48 2.88 10.75
N ILE A 22 -16.77 1.58 10.91
CA ILE A 22 -17.25 1.04 12.19
C ILE A 22 -16.15 1.13 13.26
N LEU A 23 -14.92 0.75 12.92
CA LEU A 23 -13.78 0.81 13.82
C LEU A 23 -13.39 2.25 14.19
N MET A 24 -13.58 3.21 13.30
CA MET A 24 -13.40 4.64 13.60
C MET A 24 -14.33 5.13 14.72
N GLY A 25 -15.51 4.54 14.89
CA GLY A 25 -16.37 4.83 16.04
C GLY A 25 -15.76 4.47 17.40
N PHE A 26 -14.74 3.61 17.41
CA PHE A 26 -14.03 3.16 18.62
C PHE A 26 -12.67 3.82 18.80
N ILE A 27 -12.15 4.53 17.81
CA ILE A 27 -10.86 5.21 17.89
C ILE A 27 -11.11 6.65 18.38
N PRO A 28 -10.50 7.08 19.50
CA PRO A 28 -10.62 8.45 19.95
C PRO A 28 -10.00 9.40 18.92
N GLY A 29 -10.80 10.35 18.42
CA GLY A 29 -10.39 11.36 17.46
C GLY A 29 -11.58 12.18 17.00
N SER A 30 -11.35 13.40 16.54
CA SER A 30 -12.43 14.20 15.95
C SER A 30 -12.82 13.65 14.58
N PHE A 31 -14.04 13.95 14.11
CA PHE A 31 -14.46 13.62 12.74
C PHE A 31 -13.43 14.11 11.69
N TRP A 32 -12.85 15.28 11.91
CA TRP A 32 -11.88 15.88 11.01
C TRP A 32 -10.55 15.14 10.96
N ASP A 33 -10.06 14.61 12.10
CA ASP A 33 -8.84 13.81 12.14
C ASP A 33 -8.98 12.54 11.30
N HIS A 34 -10.16 11.92 11.38
CA HIS A 34 -10.52 10.75 10.59
C HIS A 34 -10.60 11.07 9.09
N CYS A 35 -11.27 12.17 8.72
CA CYS A 35 -11.30 12.63 7.33
C CYS A 35 -9.90 12.91 6.78
N LEU A 36 -9.06 13.59 7.57
CA LEU A 36 -7.69 13.91 7.20
C LEU A 36 -6.88 12.62 6.96
N PHE A 37 -6.98 11.65 7.88
CA PHE A 37 -6.32 10.36 7.74
C PHE A 37 -6.76 9.62 6.47
N LEU A 38 -8.07 9.58 6.17
CA LEU A 38 -8.59 8.92 4.97
C LEU A 38 -8.10 9.58 3.68
N VAL A 39 -8.07 10.92 3.64
CA VAL A 39 -7.56 11.68 2.49
C VAL A 39 -6.07 11.38 2.27
N ILE A 40 -5.25 11.49 3.31
CA ILE A 40 -3.81 11.22 3.23
C ILE A 40 -3.55 9.78 2.80
N SER A 41 -4.24 8.82 3.41
CA SER A 41 -4.10 7.40 3.08
C SER A 41 -4.48 7.11 1.63
N SER A 42 -5.58 7.69 1.14
CA SER A 42 -6.03 7.56 -0.26
C SER A 42 -5.01 8.14 -1.24
N LEU A 43 -4.42 9.30 -0.91
CA LEU A 43 -3.37 9.91 -1.72
C LEU A 43 -2.12 9.02 -1.77
N ILE A 44 -1.63 8.53 -0.63
CA ILE A 44 -0.48 7.62 -0.58
C ILE A 44 -0.72 6.37 -1.44
N LYS A 45 -1.89 5.73 -1.29
CA LYS A 45 -2.26 4.55 -2.10
C LYS A 45 -2.20 4.84 -3.59
N ARG A 46 -2.75 5.97 -4.04
CA ARG A 46 -2.71 6.38 -5.46
C ARG A 46 -1.29 6.63 -5.94
N LEU A 47 -0.46 7.24 -5.10
CA LEU A 47 0.95 7.51 -5.43
C LEU A 47 1.76 6.22 -5.54
N CYS A 48 1.45 5.17 -4.78
CA CYS A 48 2.13 3.89 -4.93
C CYS A 48 1.87 3.23 -6.30
N HIS A 49 0.71 3.49 -6.89
CA HIS A 49 0.33 2.99 -8.22
C HIS A 49 0.86 3.88 -9.37
N SER A 50 1.46 5.04 -9.10
CA SER A 50 2.04 5.88 -10.15
C SER A 50 3.36 5.32 -10.70
N ASN A 51 3.92 4.27 -10.07
CA ASN A 51 5.21 3.67 -10.38
C ASN A 51 6.35 4.71 -10.38
N TYR A 52 6.24 5.73 -9.52
CA TYR A 52 7.23 6.78 -9.34
C TYR A 52 7.77 6.72 -7.92
N ASP A 53 9.09 6.57 -7.80
CA ASP A 53 9.80 6.64 -6.52
C ASP A 53 9.86 8.10 -6.07
N HIS A 54 8.96 8.51 -5.16
CA HIS A 54 8.95 9.89 -4.74
C HIS A 54 10.03 10.19 -3.69
N SER A 55 10.60 11.39 -3.71
CA SER A 55 11.69 11.79 -2.80
C SER A 55 11.34 11.70 -1.31
N TRP A 56 10.07 11.96 -0.95
CA TRP A 56 9.54 11.85 0.41
C TRP A 56 9.46 10.42 0.96
N GLU A 57 9.48 9.39 0.11
CA GLU A 57 9.56 7.97 0.54
C GLU A 57 10.89 7.68 1.25
N ASN A 58 11.94 8.46 0.92
CA ASN A 58 13.23 8.42 1.59
C ASN A 58 13.31 9.30 2.85
N THR A 59 12.22 9.93 3.28
CA THR A 59 12.27 10.73 4.53
C THR A 59 12.37 9.83 5.75
N LYS A 60 12.92 10.37 6.86
CA LYS A 60 12.96 9.65 8.14
C LYS A 60 11.54 9.33 8.63
N LEU A 61 10.59 10.25 8.43
CA LEU A 61 9.20 10.07 8.85
C LEU A 61 8.53 8.90 8.12
N TYR A 62 8.70 8.81 6.80
CA TYR A 62 8.12 7.73 6.00
C TYR A 62 8.66 6.35 6.41
N ARG A 63 9.98 6.28 6.62
CA ARG A 63 10.66 5.07 7.10
C ARG A 63 10.28 4.69 8.53
N LEU A 64 10.11 5.68 9.41
CA LEU A 64 9.68 5.48 10.79
C LEU A 64 8.25 4.94 10.85
N LEU A 65 7.35 5.53 10.07
CA LEU A 65 5.95 5.10 9.97
C LEU A 65 5.78 3.80 9.18
N ARG A 66 6.86 3.27 8.57
CA ARG A 66 6.83 2.06 7.74
C ARG A 66 5.73 2.13 6.69
N LEU A 67 5.60 3.28 6.02
CA LEU A 67 4.61 3.46 4.96
C LEU A 67 4.97 2.63 3.72
N VAL A 68 3.95 2.10 3.06
CA VAL A 68 4.08 1.33 1.81
C VAL A 68 4.43 2.27 0.68
N GLY A 69 5.58 2.07 0.05
CA GLY A 69 6.05 2.80 -1.13
C GLY A 69 5.65 2.16 -2.46
N SER A 70 5.97 2.83 -3.55
CA SER A 70 5.63 2.34 -4.90
C SER A 70 6.31 1.01 -5.22
N ARG A 71 7.54 0.82 -4.74
CA ARG A 71 8.32 -0.40 -4.96
C ARG A 71 7.75 -1.60 -4.23
N GLU A 72 7.41 -1.45 -2.95
CA GLU A 72 6.86 -2.50 -2.12
C GLU A 72 5.47 -2.91 -2.60
N HIS A 73 4.66 -1.95 -3.06
CA HIS A 73 3.37 -2.24 -3.68
C HIS A 73 3.50 -2.92 -5.05
N HIS A 74 4.54 -2.58 -5.82
CA HIS A 74 4.83 -3.29 -7.07
C HIS A 74 5.22 -4.75 -6.83
N VAL A 75 5.96 -5.05 -5.74
CA VAL A 75 6.24 -6.44 -5.32
C VAL A 75 4.93 -7.22 -5.15
N HIS A 76 3.90 -6.63 -4.53
CA HIS A 76 2.60 -7.27 -4.36
C HIS A 76 1.96 -7.64 -5.71
N HIS A 77 2.06 -6.76 -6.72
CA HIS A 77 1.55 -7.06 -8.06
C HIS A 77 2.31 -8.21 -8.75
N ILE A 78 3.61 -8.39 -8.45
CA ILE A 78 4.42 -9.51 -8.97
C ILE A 78 4.16 -10.79 -8.18
N HIS A 79 4.04 -10.67 -6.85
CA HIS A 79 3.83 -11.76 -5.89
C HIS A 79 2.57 -11.48 -5.07
N PRO A 80 1.37 -11.83 -5.59
CA PRO A 80 0.09 -11.51 -4.93
C PRO A 80 -0.08 -12.12 -3.53
N ASN A 81 0.80 -13.03 -3.12
CA ASN A 81 0.83 -13.65 -1.80
C ASN A 81 1.82 -12.97 -0.82
N LYS A 82 2.34 -11.78 -1.16
CA LYS A 82 3.27 -10.98 -0.36
C LYS A 82 2.84 -9.52 -0.34
N ASN A 83 3.29 -8.77 0.67
CA ASN A 83 3.05 -7.33 0.84
C ASN A 83 1.56 -6.95 0.69
N PHE A 84 0.69 -7.51 1.53
CA PHE A 84 -0.76 -7.31 1.44
C PHE A 84 -1.22 -5.95 1.94
N SER A 85 -0.43 -5.27 2.77
CA SER A 85 -0.83 -4.00 3.34
C SER A 85 -0.79 -2.89 2.29
N ASP A 86 -1.84 -2.08 2.26
CA ASP A 86 -1.92 -0.94 1.35
C ASP A 86 -1.30 0.35 1.92
N LEU A 87 -0.97 0.39 3.22
CA LEU A 87 -0.55 1.63 3.89
C LEU A 87 0.63 1.46 4.82
N PHE A 88 0.61 0.45 5.69
CA PHE A 88 1.67 0.23 6.68
C PHE A 88 2.32 -1.13 6.48
N ILE A 89 3.57 -1.15 6.02
CA ILE A 89 4.42 -2.34 5.87
C ILE A 89 4.57 -3.09 7.20
N PHE A 90 4.43 -2.37 8.32
CA PHE A 90 4.46 -2.94 9.67
C PHE A 90 3.60 -4.21 9.80
N TRP A 91 2.40 -4.23 9.23
CA TRP A 91 1.52 -5.39 9.30
C TRP A 91 2.10 -6.61 8.57
N ASP A 92 2.66 -6.40 7.38
CA ASP A 92 3.30 -7.49 6.64
C ASP A 92 4.55 -8.03 7.34
N GLN A 93 5.28 -7.18 8.05
CA GLN A 93 6.41 -7.59 8.87
C GLN A 93 5.96 -8.41 10.08
N LEU A 94 4.89 -7.97 10.75
CA LEU A 94 4.32 -8.65 11.91
C LEU A 94 3.81 -10.05 11.55
N PHE A 95 3.18 -10.20 10.38
CA PHE A 95 2.59 -11.47 9.93
C PHE A 95 3.51 -12.30 9.02
N GLY A 96 4.74 -11.86 8.76
CA GLY A 96 5.72 -12.60 7.94
C GLY A 96 5.40 -12.65 6.45
N THR A 97 4.55 -11.73 5.97
CA THR A 97 4.14 -11.61 4.56
C THR A 97 4.96 -10.57 3.81
N PHE A 98 5.87 -9.86 4.50
CA PHE A 98 6.76 -8.88 3.90
C PHE A 98 7.82 -9.52 3.00
N LEU A 99 8.03 -8.91 1.84
CA LEU A 99 9.08 -9.20 0.87
C LEU A 99 9.74 -7.88 0.44
N ASP A 100 11.05 -7.79 0.66
CA ASP A 100 11.85 -6.61 0.35
C ASP A 100 11.99 -6.43 -1.17
N SER A 101 11.65 -5.25 -1.68
CA SER A 101 11.75 -4.91 -3.09
C SER A 101 13.17 -4.98 -3.67
N ASN A 102 14.21 -4.92 -2.84
CA ASN A 102 15.59 -5.11 -3.30
C ASN A 102 15.96 -6.58 -3.53
N ASN A 103 15.18 -7.51 -2.98
CA ASN A 103 15.44 -8.95 -3.03
C ASN A 103 14.56 -9.70 -4.03
N VAL A 104 13.86 -8.98 -4.92
CA VAL A 104 12.97 -9.57 -5.92
C VAL A 104 13.50 -9.35 -7.33
N ASP A 105 13.81 -10.45 -8.01
CA ASP A 105 14.18 -10.46 -9.42
C ASP A 105 13.04 -9.91 -10.28
N GLY A 106 13.33 -8.93 -11.15
CA GLY A 106 12.36 -8.35 -12.09
C GLY A 106 11.89 -6.93 -11.75
N ILE A 107 12.15 -6.41 -10.54
CA ILE A 107 11.82 -5.03 -10.16
C ILE A 107 12.68 -4.00 -10.94
N TYR A 108 13.91 -4.38 -11.29
CA TYR A 108 14.82 -3.53 -12.07
C TYR A 108 14.45 -3.39 -13.55
N LYS A 109 13.65 -4.29 -14.13
CA LYS A 109 13.34 -4.22 -15.58
C LYS A 109 12.51 -2.99 -15.97
N TYR A 110 11.82 -2.35 -15.04
CA TYR A 110 10.96 -1.20 -15.39
C TYR A 110 11.73 0.13 -15.51
N LYS A 111 12.84 0.31 -14.78
CA LYS A 111 13.68 1.51 -14.89
C LYS A 111 14.49 1.55 -16.19
N ASP A 112 14.89 0.39 -16.72
CA ASP A 112 15.71 0.32 -17.94
C ASP A 112 14.92 0.48 -19.24
N ILE A 113 13.58 0.34 -19.21
CA ILE A 113 12.74 0.44 -20.42
C ILE A 113 12.33 1.89 -20.73
N LYS A 114 12.34 2.80 -19.74
CA LYS A 114 11.92 4.21 -19.93
C LYS A 114 13.07 5.23 -20.04
N MET A 115 14.32 4.78 -20.08
CA MET A 115 15.50 5.63 -20.32
C MET A 115 16.15 5.39 -21.69
N ARG A 116 15.36 5.03 -22.71
CA ARG A 116 15.77 5.08 -24.12
C ARG A 116 14.83 5.97 -24.91
#